data_AF-A0AAV4SVF1-F1
#
_entry.id   AF-A0AAV4SVF1-F1
#
_cell.length_a   1.000
_cell.length_b   1.000
_cell.length_c   1.000
_cell.angle_alpha   90.00
_cell.angle_beta   90.00
_cell.angle_gamma   90.00
#
_symmetry.space_group_name_H-M   'P 1'
#
loop_
_entity.id
_entity.type
_entity.pdbx_description
1 polymer ?
#
loop_
_entity_poly.entity_id
_entity_poly.type
_entity_poly.pdbx_seq_one_letter_code
_entity_poly.pdbx_strand_id
1 'polypeptide(L)'
;MDLKGKKITPEERKIIIKLRNEGKTLREIGKIIGRTHSSIQRVINNYTSSKSIISKPRSGRPSKLTAREKRYVFKSVRLNPRISAFQIANDVRERFKKTLHEDTIRKIL
;
A
#
# COMPACT_ATOMS: atom_id res chain seq x y z
N MET A 1 20.37 -10.92 17.62
CA MET A 1 18.92 -10.77 17.35
C MET A 1 18.71 -10.80 15.85
N ASP A 2 18.04 -11.82 15.32
CA ASP A 2 17.80 -11.91 13.87
C ASP A 2 16.75 -10.89 13.42
N LEU A 3 17.20 -9.89 12.65
CA LEU A 3 16.38 -8.82 12.08
C LEU A 3 15.83 -9.18 10.68
N LYS A 4 15.95 -10.45 10.27
CA LYS A 4 15.52 -10.95 8.97
C LYS A 4 14.00 -10.83 8.82
N GLY A 5 13.55 -10.21 7.73
CA GLY A 5 12.12 -9.99 7.44
C GLY A 5 11.43 -8.88 8.24
N LYS A 6 12.04 -8.38 9.33
CA LYS A 6 11.48 -7.27 10.12
C LYS A 6 11.62 -5.95 9.36
N LYS A 7 10.53 -5.18 9.28
CA LYS A 7 10.57 -3.82 8.73
C LYS A 7 11.50 -2.94 9.56
N ILE A 8 12.11 -1.96 8.90
CA ILE A 8 12.85 -0.90 9.58
C ILE A 8 11.82 0.08 10.14
N THR A 9 11.87 0.29 11.46
CA THR A 9 11.00 1.19 12.21
C THR A 9 11.28 2.66 11.87
N PRO A 10 10.33 3.58 12.10
CA PRO A 10 10.57 5.01 11.92
C PRO A 10 11.76 5.53 12.75
N GLU A 11 11.95 5.02 13.97
CA GLU A 11 13.07 5.40 14.84
C GLU A 11 14.42 4.95 14.27
N GLU A 12 14.53 3.69 13.83
CA GLU A 12 15.75 3.21 13.14
C GLU A 12 16.05 4.07 11.90
N ARG A 13 15.02 4.49 11.14
CA ARG A 13 15.21 5.37 9.97
C ARG A 13 15.71 6.75 10.34
N LYS A 14 15.21 7.33 11.44
CA LYS A 14 15.69 8.62 11.96
C LYS A 14 17.17 8.54 12.31
N ILE A 15 17.60 7.45 12.94
CA ILE A 15 19.01 7.17 13.25
C ILE A 15 19.83 7.01 11.96
N ILE A 16 19.35 6.25 10.98
CA ILE A 16 20.02 6.09 9.67
C ILE A 16 20.30 7.45 9.01
N ILE A 17 19.29 8.32 8.98
CA ILE A 17 19.39 9.63 8.34
C ILE A 17 20.38 10.52 9.11
N LYS A 18 20.32 10.52 10.45
CA LYS A 18 21.27 11.26 11.30
C LYS A 18 22.72 10.82 11.03
N LEU A 19 22.99 9.52 11.09
CA LEU A 19 24.34 8.98 10.85
C LEU A 19 24.84 9.24 9.43
N ARG A 20 23.93 9.28 8.44
CA ARG A 20 24.28 9.64 7.07
C ARG A 20 24.66 11.12 6.95
N ASN A 21 23.95 12.01 7.65
CA ASN A 21 24.28 13.43 7.69
C ASN A 21 25.60 13.71 8.42
N GLU A 22 25.95 12.88 9.40
CA GLU A 22 27.26 12.89 10.07
C GLU A 22 28.41 12.35 9.18
N GLY A 23 28.11 11.93 7.94
CA GLY A 23 29.12 11.48 6.97
C GLY A 23 29.47 9.99 7.03
N LYS A 24 28.79 9.19 7.86
CA LYS A 24 29.08 7.74 7.92
C LYS A 24 28.73 7.01 6.62
N THR A 25 29.54 6.02 6.30
CA THR A 25 29.31 5.15 5.15
C THR A 25 28.11 4.22 5.38
N LEU A 26 27.51 3.75 4.29
CA LEU A 26 26.37 2.83 4.34
C LEU A 26 26.69 1.51 5.07
N ARG A 27 27.94 1.04 4.95
CA ARG A 27 28.40 -0.19 5.61
C ARG A 27 28.54 0.00 7.12
N GLU A 28 29.08 1.12 7.56
CA GLU A 28 29.19 1.45 8.99
C GLU A 28 27.83 1.59 9.64
N ILE A 29 26.91 2.31 8.99
CA ILE A 29 25.52 2.45 9.46
C ILE A 29 24.86 1.07 9.56
N GLY A 30 25.07 0.21 8.56
CA GLY A 30 24.57 -1.16 8.57
C GLY A 30 25.08 -1.98 9.75
N LYS A 31 26.38 -1.86 10.09
CA LYS A 31 26.98 -2.50 11.26
C LYS A 31 26.39 -1.98 12.58
N ILE A 32 26.22 -0.66 12.71
CA ILE A 32 25.67 -0.02 13.92
C ILE A 32 24.23 -0.47 14.19
N ILE A 33 23.40 -0.56 13.14
CA ILE A 33 21.96 -0.83 13.26
C ILE A 33 21.65 -2.34 13.10
N GLY A 34 22.62 -3.14 12.68
CA GLY A 34 22.41 -4.57 12.40
C GLY A 34 21.59 -4.82 11.13
N ARG A 35 21.66 -3.93 10.14
CA ARG A 35 20.92 -4.04 8.86
C ARG A 35 21.88 -4.14 7.67
N THR A 36 21.42 -4.77 6.60
CA THR A 36 22.24 -4.92 5.39
C THR A 36 22.48 -3.57 4.71
N HIS A 37 23.62 -3.45 4.04
CA HIS A 37 23.97 -2.28 3.21
C HIS A 37 22.82 -1.85 2.27
N SER A 38 22.22 -2.81 1.55
CA SER A 38 21.11 -2.56 0.63
C SER A 38 19.85 -2.01 1.31
N SER A 39 19.60 -2.42 2.55
CA SER A 39 18.47 -1.90 3.34
C SER A 39 18.70 -0.44 3.74
N ILE A 40 19.93 -0.10 4.18
CA ILE A 40 20.32 1.27 4.50
C ILE A 40 20.23 2.17 3.26
N GLN A 41 20.78 1.71 2.14
CA GLN A 41 20.72 2.43 0.87
C GLN A 41 19.28 2.72 0.45
N ARG A 42 18.38 1.73 0.55
CA ARG A 42 16.96 1.90 0.24
C ARG A 42 16.29 2.93 1.15
N VAL A 43 16.62 2.97 2.44
CA VAL A 43 16.09 4.00 3.36
C VAL A 43 16.53 5.40 2.93
N ILE A 44 17.82 5.58 2.63
CA ILE A 44 18.37 6.87 2.22
C ILE A 44 17.75 7.33 0.89
N ASN A 45 17.67 6.46 -0.11
CA ASN A 45 17.05 6.81 -1.41
C ASN A 45 15.57 7.19 -1.25
N ASN A 46 14.83 6.47 -0.40
CA ASN A 46 13.44 6.83 -0.12
C ASN A 46 13.33 8.20 0.55
N TYR A 47 14.24 8.50 1.49
CA TYR A 47 14.28 9.79 2.18
C TYR A 47 14.70 10.93 1.24
N THR A 48 15.67 10.73 0.36
CA THR A 48 16.07 11.77 -0.59
C THR A 48 14.94 12.13 -1.55
N SER A 49 14.18 11.14 -2.04
CA SER A 49 13.06 11.38 -2.96
C SER A 49 11.78 11.90 -2.29
N SER A 50 11.46 11.45 -1.07
CA SER A 50 10.17 11.77 -0.42
C SER A 50 10.27 12.70 0.79
N LYS A 51 11.48 12.93 1.31
CA LYS A 51 11.77 13.63 2.59
C LYS A 51 10.97 13.10 3.78
N SER A 52 10.45 11.87 3.70
CA SER A 52 9.67 11.23 4.74
C SER A 52 10.47 10.16 5.47
N ILE A 53 10.39 10.19 6.79
CA ILE A 53 10.95 9.13 7.66
C ILE A 53 10.02 7.90 7.63
N ILE A 54 8.74 8.08 7.37
CA ILE A 54 7.75 6.99 7.40
C ILE A 54 7.84 6.17 6.10
N SER A 55 7.75 4.85 6.23
CA SER A 55 7.69 3.98 5.05
C SER A 55 6.34 4.12 4.37
N LYS A 56 6.32 4.27 3.04
CA LYS A 56 5.08 4.21 2.28
C LYS A 56 4.34 2.89 2.57
N PRO A 57 3.00 2.92 2.70
CA PRO A 57 2.23 1.69 2.76
C PRO A 57 2.46 0.87 1.50
N ARG A 58 2.30 -0.45 1.61
CA ARG A 58 2.33 -1.32 0.42
C ARG A 58 1.11 -1.00 -0.44
N SER A 59 1.29 -0.90 -1.75
CA SER A 59 0.22 -0.60 -2.71
C SER A 59 -0.89 -1.66 -2.73
N GLY A 60 -0.56 -2.90 -2.38
CA GLY A 60 -1.51 -4.02 -2.43
C GLY A 60 -1.92 -4.37 -3.86
N ARG A 61 -2.89 -5.27 -3.98
CA ARG A 61 -3.47 -5.64 -5.29
C ARG A 61 -4.46 -4.56 -5.73
N PRO A 62 -4.40 -4.08 -6.99
CA PRO A 62 -5.38 -3.13 -7.49
C PRO A 62 -6.80 -3.76 -7.48
N SER A 63 -7.78 -2.91 -7.20
CA SER A 63 -9.20 -3.29 -7.22
C SER A 63 -9.65 -3.62 -8.65
N LYS A 64 -10.51 -4.63 -8.81
CA LYS A 64 -11.15 -4.95 -10.11
C LYS A 64 -12.02 -3.79 -10.62
N LEU A 65 -12.65 -3.07 -9.69
CA LEU A 65 -13.46 -1.89 -9.98
C LEU A 65 -12.68 -0.59 -9.81
N THR A 66 -12.87 0.32 -10.76
CA THR A 66 -12.41 1.71 -10.69
C THR A 66 -13.25 2.52 -9.71
N ALA A 67 -12.79 3.72 -9.35
CA ALA A 67 -13.55 4.62 -8.48
C ALA A 67 -14.92 4.99 -9.07
N ARG A 68 -15.02 5.17 -10.39
CA ARG A 68 -16.28 5.47 -11.09
C ARG A 68 -17.26 4.30 -11.00
N GLU A 69 -16.77 3.08 -11.22
CA GLU A 69 -17.59 1.87 -11.16
C GLU A 69 -18.07 1.58 -9.73
N LYS A 70 -17.21 1.78 -8.72
CA LYS A 70 -17.62 1.69 -7.31
C LYS A 70 -18.72 2.70 -6.98
N ARG A 71 -18.59 3.94 -7.46
CA ARG A 71 -19.62 4.97 -7.27
C ARG A 71 -20.96 4.57 -7.89
N TYR A 72 -20.94 3.90 -9.04
CA TYR A 72 -22.14 3.33 -9.65
C TYR A 72 -22.78 2.27 -8.75
N VAL A 73 -22.00 1.32 -8.24
CA VAL A 73 -22.47 0.29 -7.28
C VAL A 73 -23.15 0.94 -6.07
N PHE A 74 -22.51 1.92 -5.43
CA PHE A 74 -23.10 2.63 -4.29
C PHE A 74 -24.36 3.42 -4.68
N LYS A 75 -24.42 3.99 -5.89
CA LYS A 75 -25.62 4.67 -6.39
C LYS A 75 -26.78 3.69 -6.58
N SER A 76 -26.55 2.51 -7.13
CA SER A 76 -27.59 1.49 -7.32
C SER A 76 -28.22 1.07 -5.99
N VAL A 77 -27.41 0.86 -4.95
CA VAL A 77 -27.91 0.54 -3.60
C VAL A 77 -28.67 1.70 -2.96
N ARG A 78 -28.22 2.94 -3.16
CA ARG A 78 -28.94 4.13 -2.64
C ARG A 78 -30.32 4.30 -3.30
N LEU A 79 -30.43 3.99 -4.59
CA LEU A 79 -31.69 4.09 -5.33
C LEU A 79 -32.65 2.95 -4.97
N ASN A 80 -32.13 1.73 -4.82
CA ASN A 80 -32.91 0.57 -4.39
C ASN A 80 -32.15 -0.21 -3.32
N PRO A 81 -32.39 0.04 -2.03
CA PRO A 81 -31.68 -0.63 -0.93
C PRO A 81 -31.88 -2.15 -0.87
N ARG A 82 -32.93 -2.68 -1.52
CA ARG A 82 -33.23 -4.12 -1.56
C ARG A 82 -32.62 -4.85 -2.77
N ILE A 83 -31.87 -4.14 -3.62
CA ILE A 83 -31.21 -4.76 -4.78
C ILE A 83 -30.18 -5.81 -4.34
N SER A 84 -30.19 -6.97 -5.00
CA SER A 84 -29.26 -8.04 -4.66
C SER A 84 -27.84 -7.80 -5.21
N ALA A 85 -26.83 -8.36 -4.55
CA ALA A 85 -25.45 -8.32 -5.02
C ALA A 85 -25.27 -8.98 -6.40
N PHE A 86 -26.06 -10.01 -6.72
CA PHE A 86 -26.10 -10.64 -8.04
C PHE A 86 -26.57 -9.68 -9.14
N GLN A 87 -27.68 -8.99 -8.90
CA GLN A 87 -28.22 -8.01 -9.85
C GLN A 87 -27.20 -6.91 -10.12
N ILE A 88 -26.57 -6.36 -9.08
CA ILE A 88 -25.53 -5.34 -9.24
C ILE A 88 -24.33 -5.89 -10.04
N ALA A 89 -23.90 -7.13 -9.79
CA ALA A 89 -22.80 -7.74 -10.54
C ALA A 89 -23.13 -7.90 -12.03
N ASN A 90 -24.39 -8.20 -12.37
CA ASN A 90 -24.86 -8.25 -13.75
C ASN A 90 -24.93 -6.86 -14.38
N ASP A 91 -25.46 -5.85 -13.68
CA ASP A 91 -25.48 -4.46 -14.17
C ASP A 91 -24.06 -3.97 -14.49
N VAL A 92 -23.09 -4.28 -13.62
CA VAL A 92 -21.68 -3.95 -13.82
C VAL A 92 -21.11 -4.68 -15.05
N ARG A 93 -21.49 -5.94 -15.25
CA ARG A 93 -21.10 -6.72 -16.42
C ARG A 93 -21.65 -6.12 -17.71
N GLU A 94 -22.92 -5.74 -17.72
CA GLU A 94 -23.56 -5.18 -18.91
C GLU A 94 -23.00 -3.81 -19.28
N ARG A 95 -22.88 -2.93 -18.27
CA ARG A 95 -22.48 -1.52 -18.45
C ARG A 95 -20.97 -1.33 -18.63
N PHE A 96 -20.16 -2.02 -17.84
CA PHE A 96 -18.70 -1.84 -17.82
C PHE A 96 -17.94 -3.02 -18.44
N LYS A 97 -18.63 -4.04 -18.94
CA LYS A 97 -18.03 -5.25 -19.54
C LYS A 97 -17.05 -5.96 -18.60
N LYS A 98 -17.33 -5.93 -17.28
CA LYS A 98 -16.54 -6.58 -16.24
C LYS A 98 -17.31 -7.66 -15.51
N THR A 99 -16.80 -8.89 -15.56
CA THR A 99 -17.34 -10.03 -14.81
C THR A 99 -16.84 -10.02 -13.37
N LEU A 100 -17.78 -9.93 -12.43
CA LEU A 100 -17.55 -10.00 -10.99
C LEU A 100 -18.34 -11.13 -10.36
N HIS A 101 -17.79 -11.72 -9.30
CA HIS A 101 -18.55 -12.57 -8.39
C HIS A 101 -19.35 -11.68 -7.43
N GLU A 102 -20.52 -12.14 -7.00
CA GLU A 102 -21.41 -11.40 -6.08
C GLU A 102 -20.69 -10.99 -4.79
N ASP A 103 -19.81 -11.85 -4.26
CA ASP A 103 -19.01 -11.54 -3.07
C ASP A 103 -18.08 -10.36 -3.26
N THR A 104 -17.70 -10.06 -4.50
CA THR A 104 -16.90 -8.84 -4.77
C THR A 104 -17.76 -7.59 -4.54
N ILE A 105 -19.06 -7.64 -4.84
CA ILE A 105 -19.99 -6.56 -4.51
C ILE A 105 -20.24 -6.50 -3.01
N ARG A 106 -20.48 -7.64 -2.35
CA ARG A 106 -20.69 -7.70 -0.88
C ARG A 106 -19.50 -7.17 -0.08
N LYS A 107 -18.26 -7.36 -0.56
CA LYS A 107 -17.04 -6.81 0.08
C LYS A 107 -16.85 -5.30 -0.13
N ILE A 108 -17.57 -4.71 -1.08
CA ILE A 108 -17.47 -3.28 -1.42
C ILE A 108 -18.52 -2.46 -0.68
N LEU A 109 -19.72 -3.03 -0.51
CA LEU A 109 -20.83 -2.44 0.26
C LEU A 109 -20.53 -2.47 1.76
#